data_AF-A0A7V8YKQ9-F1
#
_entry.id   AF-A0A7V8YKQ9-F1
#
_cell.length_a   1.000
_cell.length_b   1.000
_cell.length_c   1.000
_cell.angle_alpha   90.00
_cell.angle_beta   90.00
_cell.angle_gamma   90.00
#
_symmetry.space_group_name_H-M   'P 1'
#
loop_
_entity.id
_entity.type
_entity.pdbx_description
1 polymer ?
#
loop_
_entity_poly.entity_id
_entity_poly.type
_entity_poly.pdbx_seq_one_letter_code
_entity_poly.pdbx_strand_id
1 'polypeptide(L)'
;RTDTIMLLHTGSSGTVLVSLPRDSLLAIPGHGKNKLNAAFSFGGPTLLVRTVEQATGLTIDHFAEIGFGGFVDVVNAVGGVDMCLEDTIKDPKAGIKLKAGCQELDGETALGYVRTRATPRADLDRIEHQREFLAALMNRVSSPTTILNPFRVVALVHALPGALTVDSGDHVWHLLGLALAMRSLSGGGGVRTTVPIGGLDSVGGQSVVRWDNAKAKALFGALAKDNEVPKSALG
;
A
#
# COMPACT_ATOMS: atom_id res chain seq x y z
N ARG A 1 -2.25 0.07 -12.41
CA ARG A 1 -0.85 0.11 -11.92
C ARG A 1 -0.92 0.24 -10.42
N THR A 2 -0.07 -0.48 -9.70
CA THR A 2 -0.10 -0.53 -8.24
C THR A 2 1.22 0.01 -7.71
N ASP A 3 1.14 1.02 -6.85
CA ASP A 3 2.32 1.72 -6.35
C ASP A 3 2.75 1.27 -4.96
N THR A 4 1.87 0.58 -4.23
CA THR A 4 2.16 0.01 -2.92
C THR A 4 1.61 -1.41 -2.85
N ILE A 5 2.48 -2.36 -2.52
CA ILE A 5 2.14 -3.78 -2.44
C ILE A 5 2.65 -4.26 -1.08
N MET A 6 1.75 -4.83 -0.28
CA MET A 6 2.06 -5.35 1.04
C MET A 6 1.49 -6.76 1.18
N LEU A 7 2.23 -7.59 1.91
CA LEU A 7 1.81 -8.91 2.33
C LEU A 7 1.58 -8.87 3.84
N LEU A 8 0.35 -9.11 4.27
CA LEU A 8 0.01 -9.28 5.67
C LEU A 8 -0.11 -10.77 5.98
N HIS A 9 0.63 -11.23 6.97
CA HIS A 9 0.53 -12.58 7.51
C HIS A 9 0.05 -12.53 8.96
N THR A 10 -0.93 -13.38 9.28
CA THR A 10 -1.43 -13.57 10.64
C THR A 10 -1.39 -15.07 10.94
N GLY A 11 -0.57 -15.48 11.90
CA GLY A 11 -0.41 -16.87 12.29
C GLY A 11 -0.23 -17.03 13.80
N SER A 12 0.05 -18.24 14.25
CA SER A 12 0.26 -18.56 15.67
C SER A 12 1.42 -17.76 16.30
N SER A 13 2.44 -17.40 15.53
CA SER A 13 3.56 -16.55 15.95
C SER A 13 3.29 -15.04 15.87
N GLY A 14 2.04 -14.63 15.58
CA GLY A 14 1.62 -13.23 15.56
C GLY A 14 1.43 -12.65 14.17
N THR A 15 1.40 -11.32 14.09
CA THR A 15 1.13 -10.57 12.86
C THR A 15 2.41 -9.99 12.27
N VAL A 16 2.63 -10.20 10.97
CA VAL A 16 3.77 -9.67 10.22
C VAL A 16 3.27 -8.96 8.97
N LEU A 17 3.65 -7.69 8.81
CA LEU A 17 3.42 -6.91 7.59
C LEU A 17 4.73 -6.75 6.84
N VAL A 18 4.78 -7.28 5.62
CA VAL A 18 5.94 -7.22 4.72
C VAL A 18 5.64 -6.31 3.55
N SER A 19 6.40 -5.23 3.40
CA SER A 19 6.35 -4.37 2.22
C SER A 19 7.10 -5.01 1.06
N LEU A 20 6.46 -5.08 -0.11
CA LEU A 20 7.03 -5.58 -1.36
C LEU A 20 7.25 -4.39 -2.32
N PRO A 21 8.50 -3.96 -2.57
CA PRO A 21 8.78 -2.85 -3.47
C PRO A 21 8.19 -3.10 -4.86
N ARG A 22 7.44 -2.13 -5.39
CA ARG A 22 6.78 -2.23 -6.70
C ARG A 22 7.75 -2.52 -7.86
N ASP A 23 9.00 -2.09 -7.70
CA ASP A 23 10.09 -2.23 -8.67
C ASP A 23 10.89 -3.54 -8.49
N SER A 24 10.43 -4.46 -7.64
CA SER A 24 11.04 -5.78 -7.44
C SER A 24 11.07 -6.57 -8.74
N LEU A 25 12.25 -7.00 -9.17
CA LEU A 25 12.44 -7.81 -10.37
C LEU A 25 12.06 -9.27 -10.08
N LEU A 26 10.87 -9.67 -10.51
CA LEU A 26 10.32 -11.00 -10.28
C LEU A 26 9.95 -11.69 -11.60
N ALA A 27 9.90 -13.02 -11.58
CA ALA A 27 9.40 -13.80 -12.70
C ALA A 27 7.87 -13.77 -12.68
N ILE A 28 7.28 -13.13 -13.68
CA ILE A 28 5.84 -13.03 -13.86
C ILE A 28 5.39 -14.21 -14.75
N PRO A 29 4.44 -15.05 -14.30
CA PRO A 29 3.93 -16.18 -15.08
C PRO A 29 3.48 -15.73 -16.48
N GLY A 30 4.04 -16.32 -17.54
CA GLY A 30 3.72 -15.97 -18.93
C GLY A 30 4.35 -14.69 -19.48
N HIS A 31 5.08 -13.90 -18.67
CA HIS A 31 5.65 -12.60 -19.08
C HIS A 31 7.14 -12.43 -18.79
N GLY A 32 7.84 -13.47 -18.33
CA GLY A 32 9.28 -13.42 -18.05
C GLY A 32 9.60 -12.56 -16.81
N LYS A 33 10.82 -12.03 -16.72
CA LYS A 33 11.23 -11.19 -15.58
C LYS A 33 10.86 -9.74 -15.82
N ASN A 34 10.11 -9.13 -14.90
CA ASN A 34 9.76 -7.72 -14.94
C ASN A 34 9.54 -7.17 -13.52
N LYS A 35 9.26 -5.87 -13.40
CA LYS A 35 8.87 -5.24 -12.14
C LYS A 35 7.55 -5.81 -11.64
N LEU A 36 7.43 -5.98 -10.32
CA LEU A 36 6.22 -6.54 -9.70
C LEU A 36 4.94 -5.77 -10.07
N ASN A 37 4.98 -4.43 -10.16
CA ASN A 37 3.82 -3.64 -10.59
C ASN A 37 3.37 -3.89 -12.04
N ALA A 38 4.22 -4.46 -12.88
CA ALA A 38 3.87 -4.86 -14.23
C ALA A 38 2.91 -6.06 -14.22
N ALA A 39 3.02 -6.97 -13.24
CA ALA A 39 2.12 -8.12 -13.12
C ALA A 39 0.65 -7.68 -13.01
N PHE A 40 0.37 -6.68 -12.18
CA PHE A 40 -0.96 -6.08 -12.09
C PHE A 40 -1.40 -5.43 -13.40
N SER A 41 -0.47 -4.80 -14.13
CA SER A 41 -0.80 -4.15 -15.41
C SER A 41 -1.04 -5.15 -16.53
N PHE A 42 -0.44 -6.34 -16.47
CA PHE A 42 -0.60 -7.39 -17.48
C PHE A 42 -1.83 -8.26 -17.26
N GLY A 43 -2.14 -8.60 -16.01
CA GLY A 43 -3.20 -9.58 -15.69
C GLY A 43 -3.97 -9.28 -14.42
N GLY A 44 -3.94 -8.04 -13.94
CA GLY A 44 -4.71 -7.59 -12.79
C GLY A 44 -4.32 -8.28 -11.47
N PRO A 45 -5.24 -8.27 -10.48
CA PRO A 45 -5.07 -8.92 -9.18
C PRO A 45 -4.61 -10.37 -9.26
N THR A 46 -5.22 -11.18 -10.12
CA THR A 46 -4.95 -12.63 -10.21
C THR A 46 -3.50 -12.90 -10.61
N LEU A 47 -2.96 -12.17 -11.58
CA LEU A 47 -1.57 -12.35 -12.00
C LEU A 47 -0.60 -11.79 -10.96
N LEU A 48 -0.95 -10.70 -10.28
CA LEU A 48 -0.15 -10.15 -9.20
C LEU A 48 -0.03 -11.17 -8.05
N VAL A 49 -1.15 -11.74 -7.59
CA VAL A 49 -1.19 -12.77 -6.56
C VAL A 49 -0.30 -13.95 -6.94
N ARG A 50 -0.51 -14.54 -8.13
CA ARG A 50 0.31 -15.67 -8.61
C ARG A 50 1.81 -15.35 -8.67
N THR A 51 2.16 -14.11 -9.04
CA THR A 51 3.56 -13.67 -9.07
C THR A 51 4.16 -13.63 -7.67
N VAL A 52 3.41 -13.13 -6.68
CA VAL A 52 3.85 -13.09 -5.27
C VAL A 52 3.94 -14.50 -4.69
N GLU A 53 2.94 -15.36 -4.93
CA GLU A 53 2.95 -16.76 -4.49
C GLU A 53 4.17 -17.50 -5.05
N GLN A 54 4.44 -17.36 -6.36
CA GLN A 54 5.60 -17.98 -6.99
C GLN A 54 6.92 -17.45 -6.44
N ALA A 55 7.01 -16.15 -6.13
CA ALA A 55 8.23 -15.51 -5.63
C ALA A 55 8.52 -15.86 -4.16
N THR A 56 7.48 -16.03 -3.35
CA THR A 56 7.59 -16.20 -1.89
C THR A 56 7.43 -17.66 -1.45
N GLY A 57 6.75 -18.49 -2.25
CA GLY A 57 6.33 -19.84 -1.87
C GLY A 57 5.15 -19.87 -0.90
N LEU A 58 4.54 -18.72 -0.60
CA LEU A 58 3.33 -18.61 0.22
C LEU A 58 2.08 -18.83 -0.63
N THR A 59 1.00 -19.29 0.00
CA THR A 59 -0.35 -19.22 -0.54
C THR A 59 -1.00 -17.92 -0.06
N ILE A 60 -1.64 -17.19 -0.97
CA ILE A 60 -2.38 -15.97 -0.60
C ILE A 60 -3.84 -16.33 -0.42
N ASP A 61 -4.30 -16.32 0.83
CA ASP A 61 -5.68 -16.67 1.16
C ASP A 61 -6.68 -15.59 0.72
N HIS A 62 -6.28 -14.32 0.82
CA HIS A 62 -7.14 -13.17 0.58
C HIS A 62 -6.40 -12.07 -0.18
N PHE A 63 -7.09 -11.41 -1.10
CA PHE A 63 -6.60 -10.26 -1.84
C PHE A 63 -7.50 -9.06 -1.60
N ALA A 64 -6.88 -7.91 -1.34
CA ALA A 64 -7.59 -6.68 -1.09
C ALA A 64 -6.90 -5.52 -1.84
N GLU A 65 -7.65 -4.82 -2.70
CA GLU A 65 -7.16 -3.67 -3.45
C GLU A 65 -7.92 -2.41 -3.06
N ILE A 66 -7.19 -1.37 -2.63
CA ILE A 66 -7.79 -0.06 -2.39
C ILE A 66 -7.97 0.67 -3.72
N GLY A 67 -9.22 0.78 -4.18
CA GLY A 67 -9.60 1.57 -5.36
C GLY A 67 -9.78 3.05 -5.04
N PHE A 68 -10.13 3.86 -6.05
CA PHE A 68 -10.34 5.31 -5.88
C PHE A 68 -11.51 5.67 -4.96
N GLY A 69 -12.57 4.87 -4.90
CA GLY A 69 -13.66 5.06 -3.92
C GLY A 69 -13.16 4.83 -2.49
N GLY A 70 -12.36 3.78 -2.30
CA GLY A 70 -11.76 3.47 -1.03
C GLY A 70 -10.74 4.47 -0.50
N PHE A 71 -10.02 5.11 -1.42
CA PHE A 71 -9.15 6.22 -1.09
C PHE A 71 -9.92 7.36 -0.40
N VAL A 72 -11.11 7.72 -0.90
CA VAL A 72 -11.96 8.77 -0.30
C VAL A 72 -12.35 8.38 1.12
N ASP A 73 -12.79 7.14 1.32
CA ASP A 73 -13.23 6.63 2.61
C ASP A 73 -12.09 6.60 3.64
N VAL A 74 -10.88 6.20 3.24
CA VAL A 74 -9.70 6.19 4.12
C VAL A 74 -9.30 7.60 4.55
N VAL A 75 -9.27 8.56 3.61
CA VAL A 75 -8.94 9.97 3.93
C VAL A 75 -9.98 10.58 4.86
N ASN A 76 -11.26 10.32 4.60
CA ASN A 76 -12.34 10.78 5.48
C ASN A 76 -12.25 10.14 6.88
N ALA A 77 -11.90 8.87 6.96
CA ALA A 77 -11.80 8.14 8.22
C ALA A 77 -10.66 8.65 9.13
N VAL A 78 -9.53 9.09 8.56
CA VAL A 78 -8.47 9.76 9.33
C VAL A 78 -8.77 11.23 9.66
N GLY A 79 -9.93 11.72 9.20
CA GLY A 79 -10.39 13.09 9.36
C GLY A 79 -9.56 14.06 8.53
N GLY A 80 -9.38 13.76 7.25
CA GLY A 80 -8.66 14.60 6.29
C GLY A 80 -7.13 14.52 6.41
N VAL A 81 -6.44 15.02 5.38
CA VAL A 81 -4.97 15.08 5.29
C VAL A 81 -4.52 16.52 5.11
N ASP A 82 -3.59 16.96 5.95
CA ASP A 82 -3.00 18.30 5.87
C ASP A 82 -2.02 18.39 4.69
N MET A 83 -2.27 19.32 3.76
CA MET A 83 -1.45 19.56 2.58
C MET A 83 -1.12 21.05 2.44
N CYS A 84 0.14 21.36 2.16
CA CYS A 84 0.60 22.72 1.88
C CYS A 84 0.89 22.86 0.39
N LEU A 85 0.02 23.59 -0.31
CA LEU A 85 0.12 23.79 -1.75
C LEU A 85 0.91 25.05 -2.06
N GLU A 86 1.87 24.96 -2.97
CA GLU A 86 2.63 26.13 -3.43
C GLU A 86 1.74 27.09 -4.23
N ASP A 87 0.90 26.52 -5.11
CA ASP A 87 0.05 27.27 -6.02
C ASP A 87 -1.44 26.92 -5.87
N THR A 88 -2.30 27.83 -6.34
CA THR A 88 -3.74 27.58 -6.42
C THR A 88 -4.03 26.62 -7.56
N ILE A 89 -4.72 25.51 -7.26
CA ILE A 89 -5.09 24.48 -8.23
C ILE A 89 -6.60 24.56 -8.48
N LYS A 90 -6.99 24.77 -9.74
CA LYS A 90 -8.40 24.75 -10.16
C LYS A 90 -8.56 23.79 -11.33
N ASP A 91 -9.14 22.63 -11.05
CA ASP A 91 -9.41 21.61 -12.07
C ASP A 91 -10.89 21.22 -12.03
N PRO A 92 -11.73 21.79 -12.93
CA PRO A 92 -13.14 21.43 -13.04
C PRO A 92 -13.38 19.96 -13.41
N LYS A 93 -12.42 19.29 -14.08
CA LYS A 93 -12.54 17.87 -14.46
C LYS A 93 -12.29 16.95 -13.27
N ALA A 94 -11.44 17.38 -12.35
CA ALA A 94 -11.17 16.69 -11.09
C ALA A 94 -12.05 17.19 -9.92
N GLY A 95 -12.93 18.17 -10.16
CA GLY A 95 -13.88 18.69 -9.18
C GLY A 95 -13.27 19.59 -8.09
N ILE A 96 -12.04 20.09 -8.26
CA ILE A 96 -11.30 20.77 -7.19
C ILE A 96 -11.05 22.25 -7.45
N LYS A 97 -11.07 23.02 -6.37
CA LYS A 97 -10.63 24.42 -6.30
C LYS A 97 -9.87 24.66 -5.00
N LEU A 98 -8.57 24.41 -5.05
CA LEU A 98 -7.65 24.49 -3.92
C LEU A 98 -6.90 25.82 -3.94
N LYS A 99 -6.77 26.46 -2.78
CA LYS A 99 -5.98 27.69 -2.64
C LYS A 99 -4.51 27.34 -2.37
N ALA A 100 -3.59 28.25 -2.68
CA ALA A 100 -2.23 28.14 -2.17
C ALA A 100 -2.22 28.23 -0.63
N GLY A 101 -1.26 27.56 0.01
CA GLY A 101 -1.11 27.45 1.46
C GLY A 101 -1.54 26.11 2.05
N CYS A 102 -1.35 25.98 3.37
CA CYS A 102 -1.70 24.77 4.12
C CYS A 102 -3.21 24.69 4.37
N GLN A 103 -3.81 23.56 4.02
CA GLN A 103 -5.22 23.26 4.24
C GLN A 103 -5.44 21.75 4.45
N GLU A 104 -6.52 21.40 5.13
CA GLU A 104 -6.93 20.00 5.29
C GLU A 104 -7.74 19.57 4.07
N LEU A 105 -7.33 18.49 3.39
CA LEU A 105 -8.04 17.90 2.27
C LEU A 105 -8.90 16.73 2.76
N ASP A 106 -10.21 16.82 2.53
CA ASP A 106 -11.13 15.70 2.65
C ASP A 106 -10.93 14.68 1.50
N GLY A 107 -11.60 13.54 1.57
CA GLY A 107 -11.37 12.44 0.63
C GLY A 107 -11.66 12.80 -0.83
N GLU A 108 -12.71 13.56 -1.10
CA GLU A 108 -13.06 13.98 -2.47
C GLU A 108 -12.04 14.97 -3.02
N THR A 109 -11.64 15.94 -2.20
CA THR A 109 -10.69 16.97 -2.57
C THR A 109 -9.27 16.40 -2.71
N ALA A 110 -8.90 15.48 -1.83
CA ALA A 110 -7.67 14.70 -1.91
C ALA A 110 -7.62 13.85 -3.19
N LEU A 111 -8.73 13.20 -3.54
CA LEU A 111 -8.82 12.37 -4.75
C LEU A 111 -8.66 13.24 -6.00
N GLY A 112 -9.28 14.42 -6.00
CA GLY A 112 -9.09 15.40 -7.06
C GLY A 112 -7.65 15.91 -7.12
N TYR A 113 -7.00 16.15 -5.98
CA TYR A 113 -5.59 16.59 -5.91
C TYR A 113 -4.64 15.58 -6.55
N VAL A 114 -4.76 14.29 -6.22
CA VAL A 114 -3.90 13.24 -6.78
C VAL A 114 -4.23 12.87 -8.24
N ARG A 115 -5.37 13.33 -8.75
CA ARG A 115 -5.84 13.10 -10.14
C ARG A 115 -5.67 14.30 -11.06
N THR A 116 -5.49 15.50 -10.51
CA THR A 116 -5.41 16.75 -11.29
C THR A 116 -4.33 16.68 -12.34
N ARG A 117 -4.64 17.22 -13.51
CA ARG A 117 -3.66 17.43 -14.61
C ARG A 117 -3.56 18.90 -14.99
N ALA A 118 -4.30 19.76 -14.30
CA ALA A 118 -4.36 21.19 -14.55
C ALA A 118 -3.18 21.93 -13.90
N THR A 119 -1.96 21.46 -14.13
CA THR A 119 -0.72 22.09 -13.69
C THR A 119 0.22 22.35 -14.88
N PRO A 120 1.14 23.33 -14.80
CA PRO A 120 2.01 23.71 -15.90
C PRO A 120 2.87 22.57 -16.48
N ARG A 121 3.17 21.52 -15.70
CA ARG A 121 3.95 20.35 -16.12
C ARG A 121 3.20 19.02 -16.00
N ALA A 122 1.86 19.06 -15.99
CA ALA A 122 0.87 17.97 -16.07
C ALA A 122 1.28 16.57 -15.57
N ASP A 123 2.10 15.81 -16.32
CA ASP A 123 2.49 14.43 -15.96
C ASP A 123 3.56 14.36 -14.86
N LEU A 124 4.48 15.32 -14.79
CA LEU A 124 5.53 15.36 -13.76
C LEU A 124 4.96 15.79 -12.41
N ASP A 125 4.14 16.84 -12.41
CA ASP A 125 3.51 17.33 -11.17
C ASP A 125 2.51 16.31 -10.61
N ARG A 126 1.86 15.50 -11.46
CA ARG A 126 0.99 14.41 -10.98
C ARG A 126 1.74 13.37 -10.15
N ILE A 127 2.94 12.99 -10.59
CA ILE A 127 3.77 12.01 -9.86
C ILE A 127 4.22 12.61 -8.52
N GLU A 128 4.57 13.90 -8.52
CA GLU A 128 4.96 14.61 -7.30
C GLU A 128 3.81 14.72 -6.31
N HIS A 129 2.64 15.21 -6.74
CA HIS A 129 1.44 15.31 -5.90
C HIS A 129 1.03 13.96 -5.29
N GLN A 130 1.17 12.86 -6.03
CA GLN A 130 0.89 11.52 -5.51
C GLN A 130 1.88 11.08 -4.43
N ARG A 131 3.18 11.36 -4.61
CA ARG A 131 4.21 11.07 -3.60
C ARG A 131 4.02 11.92 -2.34
N GLU A 132 3.81 13.23 -2.51
CA GLU A 132 3.58 14.18 -1.42
C GLU A 132 2.34 13.80 -0.63
N PHE A 133 1.23 13.54 -1.32
CA PHE A 133 -0.01 13.17 -0.67
C PHE A 133 0.12 11.83 0.07
N LEU A 134 0.77 10.83 -0.52
CA LEU A 134 0.96 9.54 0.15
C LEU A 134 1.82 9.69 1.42
N ALA A 135 2.87 10.51 1.37
CA ALA A 135 3.67 10.81 2.55
C ALA A 135 2.87 11.53 3.64
N ALA A 136 2.06 12.52 3.26
CA ALA A 136 1.19 13.25 4.18
C ALA A 136 0.11 12.34 4.79
N LEU A 137 -0.51 11.48 3.99
CA LEU A 137 -1.47 10.48 4.44
C LEU A 137 -0.83 9.50 5.44
N MET A 138 0.37 8.99 5.15
CA MET A 138 1.09 8.12 6.08
C MET A 138 1.42 8.81 7.40
N ASN A 139 1.84 10.09 7.36
CA ASN A 139 2.06 10.89 8.55
C ASN A 139 0.77 11.10 9.35
N ARG A 140 -0.37 11.31 8.68
CA ARG A 140 -1.68 11.48 9.33
C ARG A 140 -2.21 10.19 9.93
N VAL A 141 -2.05 9.06 9.24
CA VAL A 141 -2.42 7.72 9.76
C VAL A 141 -1.60 7.38 11.00
N SER A 142 -0.30 7.72 10.98
CA SER A 142 0.63 7.45 12.09
C SER A 142 0.63 8.53 13.18
N SER A 143 -0.18 9.59 13.06
CA SER A 143 -0.18 10.67 14.02
C SER A 143 -0.79 10.23 15.37
N PRO A 144 -0.32 10.78 16.51
CA PRO A 144 -0.95 10.54 17.80
C PRO A 144 -2.43 10.92 17.81
N THR A 145 -2.83 11.93 17.04
CA THR A 145 -4.23 12.37 16.94
C THR A 145 -5.14 11.35 16.25
N THR A 146 -4.61 10.52 15.35
CA THR A 146 -5.35 9.43 14.72
C THR A 146 -5.25 8.15 15.55
N ILE A 147 -4.04 7.78 16.01
CA ILE A 147 -3.78 6.53 16.76
C ILE A 147 -4.47 6.54 18.14
N LEU A 148 -4.47 7.68 18.84
CA LEU A 148 -5.05 7.78 20.19
C LEU A 148 -6.56 8.06 20.17
N ASN A 149 -7.16 8.26 18.99
CA ASN A 149 -8.60 8.51 18.85
C ASN A 149 -9.33 7.20 18.49
N PRO A 150 -10.03 6.56 19.45
CA PRO A 150 -10.68 5.28 19.21
C PRO A 150 -11.77 5.35 18.13
N PHE A 151 -12.42 6.50 17.95
CA PHE A 151 -13.44 6.69 16.90
C PHE A 151 -12.82 6.75 15.50
N ARG A 152 -11.66 7.42 15.34
CA ARG A 152 -10.94 7.48 14.05
C ARG A 152 -10.30 6.14 13.70
N VAL A 153 -9.75 5.43 14.68
CA VAL A 153 -9.24 4.07 14.47
C VAL A 153 -10.37 3.12 14.06
N VAL A 154 -11.54 3.20 14.72
CA VAL A 154 -12.72 2.39 14.36
C VAL A 154 -13.26 2.78 12.99
N ALA A 155 -13.31 4.07 12.65
CA ALA A 155 -13.73 4.54 11.34
C ALA A 155 -12.77 4.08 10.23
N LEU A 156 -11.45 4.15 10.46
CA LEU A 156 -10.44 3.68 9.51
C LEU A 156 -10.59 2.18 9.25
N VAL A 157 -10.81 1.42 10.32
CA VAL A 157 -11.10 -0.01 10.30
C VAL A 157 -12.40 -0.33 9.54
N HIS A 158 -13.45 0.49 9.64
CA HIS A 158 -14.72 0.29 8.93
C HIS A 158 -14.70 0.77 7.48
N ALA A 159 -13.88 1.78 7.16
CA ALA A 159 -13.70 2.31 5.81
C ALA A 159 -12.91 1.32 4.92
N LEU A 160 -11.96 0.59 5.50
CA LEU A 160 -11.16 -0.43 4.81
C LEU A 160 -12.03 -1.45 4.04
N PRO A 161 -13.04 -2.11 4.64
CA PRO A 161 -13.96 -3.01 3.94
C PRO A 161 -14.60 -2.44 2.65
N GLY A 162 -15.13 -1.21 2.69
CA GLY A 162 -15.76 -0.57 1.54
C GLY A 162 -14.76 0.00 0.53
N ALA A 163 -13.53 0.21 1.00
CA ALA A 163 -12.42 0.68 0.20
C ALA A 163 -11.72 -0.42 -0.61
N LEU A 164 -11.86 -1.67 -0.15
CA LEU A 164 -11.21 -2.83 -0.70
C LEU A 164 -12.12 -3.49 -1.73
N THR A 165 -11.65 -3.59 -2.97
CA THR A 165 -12.17 -4.58 -3.91
C THR A 165 -11.65 -5.92 -3.45
N VAL A 166 -12.54 -6.75 -2.90
CA VAL A 166 -12.21 -8.08 -2.37
C VAL A 166 -12.66 -9.13 -3.37
N ASP A 167 -11.91 -10.23 -3.50
CA ASP A 167 -12.31 -11.34 -4.36
C ASP A 167 -13.68 -11.89 -3.92
N SER A 168 -14.42 -12.42 -4.90
CA SER A 168 -15.82 -12.86 -4.90
C SER A 168 -16.22 -13.89 -3.82
N GLY A 169 -15.31 -14.28 -2.91
CA GLY A 169 -15.52 -15.25 -1.85
C GLY A 169 -15.35 -14.72 -0.42
N ASP A 170 -14.87 -13.48 -0.23
CA ASP A 170 -14.46 -13.03 1.11
C ASP A 170 -15.63 -12.54 1.96
N HIS A 171 -15.78 -13.17 3.12
CA HIS A 171 -16.83 -12.87 4.09
C HIS A 171 -16.43 -11.68 4.99
N VAL A 172 -17.41 -10.90 5.47
CA VAL A 172 -17.23 -9.71 6.34
C VAL A 172 -16.31 -9.97 7.55
N TRP A 173 -16.27 -11.21 8.05
CA TRP A 173 -15.41 -11.64 9.15
C TRP A 173 -13.91 -11.61 8.85
N HIS A 174 -13.49 -11.80 7.60
CA HIS A 174 -12.07 -11.70 7.19
C HIS A 174 -11.58 -10.26 7.22
N LEU A 175 -12.47 -9.30 6.89
CA LEU A 175 -12.18 -7.87 6.97
C LEU A 175 -12.05 -7.41 8.43
N LEU A 176 -12.82 -7.99 9.35
CA LEU A 176 -12.64 -7.77 10.78
C LEU A 176 -11.30 -8.34 11.28
N GLY A 177 -10.89 -9.52 10.79
CA GLY A 177 -9.58 -10.10 11.07
C GLY A 177 -8.43 -9.20 10.61
N LEU A 178 -8.50 -8.70 9.37
CA LEU A 178 -7.57 -7.72 8.82
C LEU A 178 -7.48 -6.46 9.70
N ALA A 179 -8.62 -5.91 10.09
CA ALA A 179 -8.67 -4.73 10.95
C ALA A 179 -8.01 -4.95 12.32
N LEU A 180 -8.26 -6.10 12.95
CA LEU A 180 -7.66 -6.47 14.23
C LEU A 180 -6.13 -6.66 14.11
N ALA A 181 -5.67 -7.30 13.03
CA ALA A 181 -4.25 -7.48 12.74
C ALA A 181 -3.53 -6.12 12.56
N MET A 182 -4.16 -5.20 11.81
CA MET A 182 -3.65 -3.84 11.61
C MET A 182 -3.62 -3.03 12.91
N ARG A 183 -4.65 -3.17 13.76
CA ARG A 183 -4.67 -2.57 15.10
C ARG A 183 -3.53 -3.11 15.97
N SER A 184 -3.28 -4.42 15.94
CA SER A 184 -2.15 -5.02 16.66
C SER A 184 -0.81 -4.43 16.23
N LEU A 185 -0.57 -4.35 14.92
CA LEU A 185 0.65 -3.74 14.35
C LEU A 185 0.83 -2.28 14.76
N SER A 186 -0.26 -1.51 14.79
CA SER A 186 -0.26 -0.10 15.18
C SER A 186 0.03 0.08 16.68
N GLY A 187 -0.45 -0.85 17.51
CA GLY A 187 -0.19 -0.90 18.95
C GLY A 187 1.17 -1.51 19.33
N GLY A 188 2.01 -1.87 18.36
CA GLY A 188 3.33 -2.47 18.59
C GLY A 188 3.32 -4.00 18.76
N GLY A 189 2.16 -4.65 18.65
CA GLY A 189 1.96 -6.10 18.81
C GLY A 189 2.26 -6.94 17.56
N GLY A 190 3.23 -6.53 16.73
CA GLY A 190 3.61 -7.29 15.53
C GLY A 190 4.83 -6.71 14.82
N VAL A 191 5.25 -7.37 13.74
CA VAL A 191 6.46 -7.03 12.99
C VAL A 191 6.09 -6.28 11.70
N ARG A 192 6.75 -5.14 11.46
CA ARG A 192 6.68 -4.39 10.21
C ARG A 192 8.06 -4.40 9.58
N THR A 193 8.17 -4.89 8.35
CA THR A 193 9.46 -4.97 7.65
C THR A 193 9.28 -4.82 6.15
N THR A 194 10.37 -4.60 5.45
CA THR A 194 10.42 -4.68 3.99
C THR A 194 11.09 -5.99 3.60
N VAL A 195 10.73 -6.55 2.45
CA VAL A 195 11.49 -7.70 1.93
C VAL A 195 12.99 -7.35 1.85
N PRO A 196 13.89 -8.20 2.36
CA PRO A 196 15.31 -7.92 2.36
C PRO A 196 15.84 -7.61 0.96
N ILE A 197 16.46 -6.45 0.79
CA ILE A 197 17.00 -5.99 -0.50
C ILE A 197 18.47 -6.38 -0.61
N GLY A 198 18.81 -7.11 -1.67
CA GLY A 198 20.18 -7.52 -1.98
C GLY A 198 20.91 -6.53 -2.88
N GLY A 199 20.19 -5.65 -3.57
CA GLY A 199 20.76 -4.57 -4.38
C GLY A 199 19.77 -3.92 -5.33
N LEU A 200 20.21 -2.82 -5.93
CA LEU A 200 19.54 -2.17 -7.06
C LEU A 200 20.25 -2.58 -8.35
N ASP A 201 19.49 -2.77 -9.41
CA ASP A 201 20.00 -3.14 -10.74
C ASP A 201 19.29 -2.35 -11.84
N SER A 202 19.75 -2.46 -13.08
CA SER A 202 19.11 -1.88 -14.26
C SER A 202 18.88 -2.94 -15.32
N VAL A 203 17.61 -3.14 -15.70
CA VAL A 203 17.22 -4.07 -16.77
C VAL A 203 16.51 -3.26 -17.85
N GLY A 204 17.04 -3.29 -19.07
CA GLY A 204 16.46 -2.54 -20.20
C GLY A 204 16.42 -1.02 -19.99
N GLY A 205 17.38 -0.46 -19.23
CA GLY A 205 17.44 0.97 -18.91
C GLY A 205 16.51 1.42 -17.77
N GLN A 206 15.81 0.48 -17.12
CA GLN A 206 14.94 0.78 -15.98
C GLN A 206 15.55 0.25 -14.68
N SER A 207 15.55 1.09 -13.63
CA SER A 207 15.98 0.67 -12.29
C SER A 207 14.99 -0.36 -11.70
N VAL A 208 15.54 -1.43 -11.15
CA VAL A 208 14.81 -2.53 -10.52
C VAL A 208 15.44 -2.90 -9.18
N VAL A 209 14.63 -3.45 -8.28
CA VAL A 209 15.07 -3.93 -6.96
C VAL A 209 15.27 -5.43 -7.02
N ARG A 210 16.42 -5.92 -6.52
CA ARG A 210 16.68 -7.35 -6.32
C ARG A 210 16.61 -7.69 -4.84
N TRP A 211 15.91 -8.76 -4.52
CA TRP A 211 15.84 -9.26 -3.16
C TRP A 211 17.14 -9.99 -2.80
N ASP A 212 17.49 -9.95 -1.52
CA ASP A 212 18.49 -10.85 -0.94
C ASP A 212 17.82 -12.24 -0.85
N ASN A 213 18.18 -13.13 -1.77
CA ASN A 213 17.54 -14.45 -1.88
C ASN A 213 17.64 -15.27 -0.58
N ALA A 214 18.76 -15.16 0.15
CA ALA A 214 18.95 -15.95 1.37
C ALA A 214 18.04 -15.44 2.49
N LYS A 215 18.03 -14.12 2.71
CA LYS A 215 17.19 -13.50 3.73
C LYS A 215 15.71 -13.54 3.39
N ALA A 216 15.34 -13.30 2.13
CA ALA A 216 13.96 -13.40 1.67
C ALA A 216 13.41 -14.83 1.84
N LYS A 217 14.21 -15.86 1.51
CA LYS A 217 13.83 -17.26 1.73
C LYS A 217 13.67 -17.59 3.22
N ALA A 218 14.52 -17.03 4.08
CA ALA A 218 14.38 -17.18 5.53
C ALA A 218 13.11 -16.48 6.07
N LEU A 219 12.83 -15.27 5.60
CA LEU A 219 11.62 -14.51 5.93
C LEU A 219 10.36 -15.28 5.53
N PHE A 220 10.18 -15.55 4.24
CA PHE A 220 8.96 -16.21 3.75
C PHE A 220 8.86 -17.67 4.21
N GLY A 221 9.99 -18.36 4.41
CA GLY A 221 10.00 -19.71 4.98
C GLY A 221 9.59 -19.76 6.46
N ALA A 222 9.82 -18.69 7.23
CA ALA A 222 9.31 -18.55 8.59
C ALA A 222 7.78 -18.32 8.56
N LEU A 223 7.31 -17.41 7.70
CA LEU A 223 5.88 -17.14 7.53
C LEU A 223 5.10 -18.37 7.06
N ALA A 224 5.65 -19.16 6.12
CA ALA A 224 5.02 -20.38 5.63
C ALA A 224 4.84 -21.47 6.70
N LYS A 225 5.58 -21.37 7.81
CA LYS A 225 5.56 -22.33 8.93
C LYS A 225 4.97 -21.73 10.20
N ASP A 226 4.39 -20.53 10.11
CA ASP A 226 3.93 -19.74 11.25
C ASP A 226 4.98 -19.59 12.37
N ASN A 227 6.26 -19.46 12.01
CA ASN A 227 7.34 -19.26 12.96
C ASN A 227 7.68 -17.76 13.13
N GLU A 228 8.25 -17.41 14.27
CA GLU A 228 8.80 -16.07 14.49
C GLU A 228 9.86 -15.74 13.43
N VAL A 229 9.75 -14.55 12.82
CA VAL A 229 10.65 -14.12 11.76
C VAL A 229 12.05 -13.88 12.35
N PRO A 230 13.11 -14.50 11.79
CA PRO A 230 14.47 -14.27 12.26
C PRO A 230 14.85 -12.80 12.12
N LYS A 231 15.43 -12.20 13.18
CA LYS A 231 15.89 -10.80 13.15
C LYS A 231 16.88 -10.51 12.02
N SER A 232 17.67 -11.52 11.62
CA SER A 232 18.63 -11.44 10.50
C SER A 232 17.98 -11.41 9.11
N ALA A 233 16.69 -11.76 9.03
CA ALA A 233 15.89 -11.78 7.82
C ALA A 233 14.92 -10.57 7.71
N LEU A 234 14.99 -9.63 8.66
CA LEU A 234 14.28 -8.35 8.56
C LEU A 234 15.07 -7.40 7.63
N GLY A 235 14.34 -6.71 6.77
CA GLY A 235 14.85 -5.64 5.90
C GLY A 235 14.56 -4.26 6.42
#